data_AF-A0A0C2GJP5-F1
#
_entry.id   AF-A0A0C2GJP5-F1
#
_cell.length_a   1.000
_cell.length_b   1.000
_cell.length_c   1.000
_cell.angle_alpha   90.00
_cell.angle_beta   90.00
_cell.angle_gamma   90.00
#
_symmetry.space_group_name_H-M   'P 1'
#
loop_
_entity.id
_entity.type
_entity.pdbx_description
1 polymer ?
#
loop_
_entity_poly.entity_id
_entity_poly.type
_entity_poly.pdbx_seq_one_letter_code
_entity_poly.pdbx_strand_id
1 'polypeptide(L)'
;MGNRRVQMRAGVLMLLSTWLNNCPAALVLIHTNVDCLVDDCGEGTESEQQVLKGLMAFLLLVCLQNVEDANARTSLEQLVDRRVGREVVIGAVEGLSRTEQFVRAAQKPQPLTKTPNELFLDYHFIKMFKASEVFGESYALICVISCSAAHSGAGMYETRGQLLKMLRPTGEFNGTASNDSIIQSFKDLIKRQDEEIAVLKQEAKRSAAQIEQLKQASDKTELQRELEEVKKKLEESRAVSAQNESIQLQMQEMYRVNEQWRAEAGKYKQWAEQWQQYQLAQLPNPTEAAVTYLQQQVQQLEQQLAYGYQAFEEHSKSTVKYASECAEWKAKAEAAEAQLAAKKEESKNEKVLENGEEGQSELALLKSEQEDLLVLLADQHNKITQYRNRLRDLKQVVTDDEDD
;
A
#
# COMPACT_ATOMS: atom_id res chain seq x y z
N MET A 1 20.40 -10.72 31.16
CA MET A 1 19.87 -10.66 29.78
C MET A 1 18.37 -10.99 29.66
N GLY A 2 17.61 -11.11 30.78
CA GLY A 2 16.20 -11.55 30.77
C GLY A 2 15.20 -10.62 30.06
N ASN A 3 15.17 -9.32 30.37
CA ASN A 3 14.15 -8.39 29.81
C ASN A 3 14.16 -8.26 28.27
N ARG A 4 15.32 -8.40 27.62
CA ARG A 4 15.41 -8.27 26.16
C ARG A 4 14.68 -9.41 25.42
N ARG A 5 14.55 -10.58 26.06
CA ARG A 5 13.88 -11.74 25.45
C ARG A 5 12.38 -11.51 25.33
N VAL A 6 11.74 -10.91 26.33
CA VAL A 6 10.30 -10.63 26.33
C VAL A 6 9.94 -9.53 25.32
N GLN A 7 10.72 -8.45 25.30
CA GLN A 7 10.54 -7.36 24.34
C GLN A 7 10.72 -7.84 22.88
N MET A 8 11.72 -8.70 22.64
CA MET A 8 11.93 -9.32 21.33
C MET A 8 10.73 -10.20 20.92
N ARG A 9 10.21 -11.01 21.84
CA ARG A 9 9.01 -11.84 21.59
C ARG A 9 7.79 -10.98 21.26
N ALA A 10 7.57 -9.90 22.01
CA ALA A 10 6.48 -8.96 21.72
C ALA A 10 6.64 -8.34 20.33
N GLY A 11 7.86 -7.91 19.96
CA GLY A 11 8.18 -7.39 18.62
C GLY A 11 7.89 -8.39 17.50
N VAL A 12 8.30 -9.66 17.65
CA VAL A 12 8.05 -10.71 16.66
C VAL A 12 6.55 -11.00 16.55
N LEU A 13 5.82 -11.07 17.66
CA LEU A 13 4.37 -11.28 17.64
C LEU A 13 3.64 -10.14 16.92
N MET A 14 3.98 -8.88 17.22
CA MET A 14 3.40 -7.72 16.51
C MET A 14 3.70 -7.75 15.00
N LEU A 15 4.92 -8.12 14.62
CA LEU A 15 5.31 -8.26 13.22
C LEU A 15 4.50 -9.35 12.51
N LEU A 16 4.40 -10.53 13.12
CA LEU A 16 3.63 -11.65 12.56
C LEU A 16 2.15 -11.31 12.43
N SER A 17 1.55 -10.69 13.46
CA SER A 17 0.15 -10.26 13.39
C SER A 17 -0.08 -9.26 12.25
N THR A 18 0.83 -8.29 12.09
CA THR A 18 0.73 -7.30 11.00
C THR A 18 0.90 -7.93 9.62
N TRP A 19 1.85 -8.85 9.49
CA TRP A 19 2.14 -9.51 8.23
C TRP A 19 0.96 -10.39 7.78
N LEU A 20 0.44 -11.22 8.66
CA LEU A 20 -0.66 -12.12 8.34
C LEU A 20 -1.96 -11.38 8.04
N ASN A 21 -2.21 -10.25 8.72
CA ASN A 21 -3.40 -9.43 8.48
C ASN A 21 -3.46 -8.87 7.05
N ASN A 22 -2.30 -8.66 6.41
CA ASN A 22 -2.22 -8.09 5.06
C ASN A 22 -1.82 -9.13 3.99
N CYS A 23 -1.60 -10.40 4.36
CA CYS A 23 -1.14 -11.44 3.45
C CYS A 23 -1.70 -12.84 3.83
N PRO A 24 -2.90 -13.21 3.34
CA PRO A 24 -3.51 -14.51 3.60
C PRO A 24 -2.65 -15.69 3.11
N ALA A 25 -1.89 -15.52 2.02
CA ALA A 25 -0.99 -16.55 1.49
C ALA A 25 0.11 -17.00 2.48
N ALA A 26 0.46 -16.16 3.46
CA ALA A 26 1.48 -16.48 4.47
C ALA A 26 0.97 -17.45 5.57
N LEU A 27 -0.33 -17.75 5.62
CA LEU A 27 -0.92 -18.65 6.63
C LEU A 27 -0.57 -20.12 6.46
N VAL A 28 -0.21 -20.53 5.24
CA VAL A 28 0.20 -21.92 4.95
C VAL A 28 1.41 -22.33 5.81
N LEU A 29 2.25 -21.38 6.21
CA LEU A 29 3.43 -21.60 7.06
C LEU A 29 3.12 -21.80 8.55
N ILE A 30 1.93 -21.45 9.03
CA ILE A 30 1.60 -21.39 10.48
C ILE A 30 0.73 -22.56 10.95
N HIS A 31 0.12 -23.31 10.03
CA HIS A 31 -0.73 -24.48 10.33
C HIS A 31 -0.04 -25.56 11.18
N THR A 32 1.30 -25.60 11.19
CA THR A 32 2.11 -26.62 11.90
C THR A 32 2.54 -26.23 13.32
N ASN A 33 2.33 -24.99 13.77
CA ASN A 33 2.92 -24.48 15.03
C ASN A 33 1.91 -23.94 16.07
N VAL A 34 0.62 -24.20 15.90
CA VAL A 34 -0.44 -23.70 16.82
C VAL A 34 -0.27 -24.24 18.24
N ASP A 35 0.27 -25.46 18.40
CA ASP A 35 0.51 -26.10 19.69
C ASP A 35 1.53 -25.34 20.58
N CYS A 36 2.36 -24.47 20.00
CA CYS A 36 3.41 -23.74 20.73
C CYS A 36 3.00 -22.36 21.25
N LEU A 37 1.78 -21.89 20.96
CA LEU A 37 1.39 -20.48 21.13
C LEU A 37 0.76 -20.13 22.49
N VAL A 38 0.41 -21.10 23.34
CA VAL A 38 -0.37 -20.81 24.56
C VAL A 38 0.31 -21.19 25.86
N ASP A 39 1.30 -22.10 25.85
CA ASP A 39 1.77 -22.70 27.11
C ASP A 39 3.06 -22.10 27.70
N ASP A 40 3.80 -21.25 26.98
CA ASP A 40 5.11 -20.79 27.47
C ASP A 40 5.35 -19.29 27.33
N CYS A 41 4.86 -18.51 28.30
CA CYS A 41 5.14 -17.08 28.40
C CYS A 41 6.58 -16.77 28.86
N GLY A 42 7.32 -17.76 29.39
CA GLY A 42 8.71 -17.62 29.85
C GLY A 42 8.90 -16.60 30.98
N GLU A 43 10.15 -16.14 31.16
CA GLU A 43 10.57 -15.14 32.15
C GLU A 43 10.04 -13.73 31.82
N GLY A 44 9.60 -12.93 32.81
CA GLY A 44 9.13 -11.55 32.64
C GLY A 44 8.31 -11.07 33.85
N THR A 45 7.95 -9.79 33.91
CA THR A 45 6.96 -9.29 34.89
C THR A 45 5.55 -9.78 34.55
N GLU A 46 4.66 -9.84 35.54
CA GLU A 46 3.25 -10.22 35.33
C GLU A 46 2.57 -9.36 34.24
N SER A 47 2.88 -8.05 34.24
CA SER A 47 2.40 -7.11 33.24
C SER A 47 2.92 -7.43 31.82
N GLU A 48 4.20 -7.75 31.68
CA GLU A 48 4.79 -8.13 30.38
C GLU A 48 4.25 -9.47 29.87
N GLN A 49 4.07 -10.44 30.77
CA GLN A 49 3.45 -11.72 30.44
C GLN A 49 2.00 -11.55 29.99
N GLN A 50 1.24 -10.63 30.60
CA GLN A 50 -0.11 -10.30 30.17
C GLN A 50 -0.13 -9.74 28.74
N VAL A 51 0.83 -8.87 28.39
CA VAL A 51 0.98 -8.37 27.02
C VAL A 51 1.27 -9.51 26.05
N LEU A 52 2.23 -10.39 26.37
CA LEU A 52 2.57 -11.53 25.51
C LEU A 52 1.36 -12.45 25.30
N LYS A 53 0.62 -12.78 26.36
CA LYS A 53 -0.60 -13.60 26.27
C LYS A 53 -1.61 -13.00 25.31
N GLY A 54 -1.88 -11.70 25.42
CA GLY A 54 -2.83 -11.05 24.53
C GLY A 54 -2.32 -10.89 23.09
N LEU A 55 -1.01 -10.71 22.88
CA LEU A 55 -0.41 -10.70 21.53
C LEU A 55 -0.51 -12.07 20.86
N MET A 56 -0.26 -13.16 21.60
CA MET A 56 -0.42 -14.53 21.09
C MET A 56 -1.89 -14.83 20.76
N ALA A 57 -2.81 -14.43 21.64
CA ALA A 57 -4.24 -14.56 21.41
C ALA A 57 -4.72 -13.75 20.19
N PHE A 58 -4.22 -12.51 20.03
CA PHE A 58 -4.52 -11.69 18.86
C PHE A 58 -3.98 -12.30 17.56
N LEU A 59 -2.75 -12.83 17.57
CA LEU A 59 -2.19 -13.54 16.42
C LEU A 59 -3.05 -14.74 16.00
N LEU A 60 -3.55 -15.53 16.95
CA LEU A 60 -4.48 -16.63 16.67
C LEU A 60 -5.77 -16.14 16.00
N LEU A 61 -6.34 -15.01 16.44
CA LEU A 61 -7.53 -14.42 15.82
C LEU A 61 -7.25 -13.94 14.39
N VAL A 62 -6.12 -13.28 14.15
CA VAL A 62 -5.69 -12.86 12.81
C VAL A 62 -5.52 -14.07 11.89
N CYS A 63 -4.98 -15.18 12.40
CA CYS A 63 -4.91 -16.43 11.64
C CYS A 63 -6.30 -16.95 11.27
N LEU A 64 -7.20 -17.08 12.24
CA LEU A 64 -8.58 -17.55 12.03
C LEU A 64 -9.35 -16.68 11.03
N GLN A 65 -9.12 -15.37 11.04
CA GLN A 65 -9.80 -14.43 10.14
C GLN A 65 -9.39 -14.61 8.68
N ASN A 66 -8.11 -14.91 8.44
CA ASN A 66 -7.54 -14.90 7.08
C ASN A 66 -7.47 -16.30 6.43
N VAL A 67 -7.90 -17.37 7.11
CA VAL A 67 -8.03 -18.70 6.49
C VAL A 67 -9.18 -18.69 5.47
N GLU A 68 -8.86 -18.87 4.19
CA GLU A 68 -9.83 -18.86 3.08
C GLU A 68 -10.70 -20.12 3.03
N ASP A 69 -10.16 -21.29 3.40
CA ASP A 69 -10.90 -22.55 3.39
C ASP A 69 -11.81 -22.69 4.63
N ALA A 70 -13.12 -22.74 4.40
CA ALA A 70 -14.13 -22.85 5.45
C ALA A 70 -13.98 -24.11 6.31
N ASN A 71 -13.51 -25.22 5.72
CA ASN A 71 -13.32 -26.49 6.45
C ASN A 71 -12.08 -26.44 7.36
N ALA A 72 -10.96 -25.89 6.87
CA ALA A 72 -9.77 -25.64 7.66
C ALA A 72 -10.04 -24.64 8.79
N ARG A 73 -10.82 -23.59 8.52
CA ARG A 73 -11.26 -22.61 9.52
C ARG A 73 -12.05 -23.27 10.64
N THR A 74 -13.08 -24.04 10.32
CA THR A 74 -13.91 -24.76 11.32
C THR A 74 -13.06 -25.73 12.14
N SER A 75 -12.11 -26.41 11.50
CA SER A 75 -11.20 -27.34 12.18
C SER A 75 -10.26 -26.62 13.15
N LEU A 76 -9.75 -25.44 12.77
CA LEU A 76 -8.90 -24.60 13.62
C LEU A 76 -9.69 -23.99 14.79
N GLU A 77 -10.92 -23.55 14.56
CA GLU A 77 -11.83 -23.06 15.62
C GLU A 77 -12.09 -24.14 16.67
N GLN A 78 -12.36 -25.38 16.25
CA GLN A 78 -12.53 -26.52 17.17
C GLN A 78 -11.24 -26.85 17.93
N LEU A 79 -10.07 -26.73 17.29
CA LEU A 79 -8.78 -26.95 17.94
C LEU A 79 -8.51 -25.89 19.02
N VAL A 80 -8.73 -24.62 18.71
CA VAL A 80 -8.59 -23.50 19.67
C VAL A 80 -9.54 -23.69 20.85
N ASP A 81 -10.79 -24.05 20.60
CA ASP A 81 -11.78 -24.27 21.65
C ASP A 81 -11.40 -25.44 22.59
N ARG A 82 -10.86 -26.53 22.02
CA ARG A 82 -10.41 -27.71 22.80
C ARG A 82 -9.11 -27.48 23.57
N ARG A 83 -8.17 -26.72 23.02
CA ARG A 83 -6.81 -26.57 23.56
C ARG A 83 -6.66 -25.38 24.51
N VAL A 84 -7.34 -24.29 24.21
CA VAL A 84 -7.17 -23.00 24.91
C VAL A 84 -8.46 -22.61 25.61
N GLY A 85 -9.59 -22.82 24.94
CA GLY A 85 -10.89 -22.34 25.37
C GLY A 85 -11.14 -20.93 24.84
N ARG A 86 -12.29 -20.74 24.19
CA ARG A 86 -12.69 -19.44 23.61
C ARG A 86 -12.62 -18.30 24.62
N GLU A 87 -13.12 -18.50 25.83
CA GLU A 87 -13.13 -17.49 26.90
C GLU A 87 -11.72 -17.05 27.33
N VAL A 88 -10.74 -17.95 27.28
CA VAL A 88 -9.35 -17.63 27.64
C VAL A 88 -8.71 -16.75 26.57
N VAL A 89 -8.99 -17.02 25.30
CA VAL A 89 -8.53 -16.18 24.18
C VAL A 89 -9.12 -14.78 24.29
N ILE A 90 -10.42 -14.66 24.56
CA ILE A 90 -11.10 -13.36 24.75
C ILE A 90 -10.46 -12.62 25.93
N GLY A 91 -10.38 -13.25 27.10
CA GLY A 91 -9.83 -12.64 28.30
C GLY A 91 -8.38 -12.19 28.13
N ALA A 92 -7.58 -12.91 27.34
CA ALA A 92 -6.21 -12.52 27.04
C ALA A 92 -6.14 -11.26 26.14
N VAL A 93 -6.99 -11.17 25.11
CA VAL A 93 -7.08 -10.00 24.21
C VAL A 93 -7.62 -8.78 24.96
N GLU A 94 -8.65 -8.96 25.79
CA GLU A 94 -9.15 -7.90 26.68
C GLU A 94 -8.10 -7.44 27.69
N GLY A 95 -7.35 -8.39 28.26
CA GLY A 95 -6.31 -8.08 29.22
C GLY A 95 -5.17 -7.26 28.61
N LEU A 96 -4.87 -7.43 27.32
CA LEU A 96 -3.87 -6.64 26.60
C LEU A 96 -4.26 -5.16 26.51
N SER A 97 -5.51 -4.84 26.15
CA SER A 97 -5.96 -3.45 26.00
C SER A 97 -5.99 -2.66 27.31
N ARG A 98 -6.01 -3.36 28.45
CA ARG A 98 -5.97 -2.80 29.81
C ARG A 98 -4.54 -2.57 30.34
N THR A 99 -3.51 -2.98 29.61
CA THR A 99 -2.12 -2.80 30.06
C THR A 99 -1.65 -1.36 29.93
N GLU A 100 -0.79 -0.90 30.85
CA GLU A 100 -0.20 0.44 30.79
C GLU A 100 0.64 0.64 29.52
N GLN A 101 1.31 -0.42 29.06
CA GLN A 101 2.07 -0.45 27.81
C GLN A 101 1.16 -0.15 26.61
N PHE A 102 -0.04 -0.72 26.58
CA PHE A 102 -1.01 -0.51 25.49
C PHE A 102 -1.52 0.93 25.49
N VAL A 103 -1.95 1.43 26.65
CA VAL A 103 -2.45 2.82 26.78
C VAL A 103 -1.38 3.82 26.38
N ARG A 104 -0.13 3.59 26.78
CA ARG A 104 1.01 4.45 26.43
C ARG A 104 1.29 4.42 24.93
N ALA A 105 1.38 3.24 24.33
CA ALA A 105 1.63 3.08 22.90
C ALA A 105 0.50 3.66 22.03
N ALA A 106 -0.74 3.69 22.54
CA ALA A 106 -1.89 4.25 21.82
C ALA A 106 -1.90 5.78 21.71
N GLN A 107 -1.15 6.50 22.55
CA GLN A 107 -1.28 7.96 22.68
C GLN A 107 -0.60 8.74 21.56
N LYS A 108 0.59 8.34 21.13
CA LYS A 108 1.41 9.10 20.17
C LYS A 108 2.19 8.18 19.22
N PRO A 109 2.31 8.53 17.93
CA PRO A 109 3.13 7.79 16.97
C PRO A 109 4.63 7.80 17.30
N GLN A 110 5.10 8.86 17.95
CA GLN A 110 6.52 9.02 18.25
C GLN A 110 6.86 8.33 19.58
N PRO A 111 7.79 7.38 19.61
CA PRO A 111 8.19 6.70 20.83
C PRO A 111 8.99 7.67 21.71
N LEU A 112 8.32 8.26 22.70
CA LEU A 112 8.93 9.09 23.74
C LEU A 112 9.28 8.20 24.93
N THR A 113 10.43 7.53 24.87
CA THR A 113 10.89 6.66 25.96
C THR A 113 12.08 7.26 26.68
N LYS A 114 12.08 7.21 28.01
CA LYS A 114 13.21 7.61 28.86
C LYS A 114 14.17 6.44 29.08
N THR A 115 13.66 5.21 28.97
CA THR A 115 14.43 3.98 29.11
C THR A 115 14.10 2.98 28.01
N PRO A 116 15.05 2.13 27.57
CA PRO A 116 14.82 1.13 26.52
C PRO A 116 13.72 0.11 26.83
N ASN A 117 13.41 -0.10 28.11
CA ASN A 117 12.38 -1.03 28.58
C ASN A 117 10.95 -0.50 28.37
N GLU A 118 10.78 0.81 28.14
CA GLU A 118 9.47 1.42 27.89
C GLU A 118 8.98 1.21 26.45
N LEU A 119 9.85 0.73 25.56
CA LEU A 119 9.55 0.50 24.14
C LEU A 119 9.02 -0.92 23.93
N PHE A 120 7.81 -1.21 24.42
CA PHE A 120 7.28 -2.57 24.40
C PHE A 120 6.24 -2.83 23.30
N LEU A 121 5.32 -1.88 23.09
CA LEU A 121 4.27 -1.94 22.06
C LEU A 121 4.42 -0.77 21.07
N ASP A 122 4.13 -1.04 19.81
CA ASP A 122 4.23 -0.07 18.72
C ASP A 122 2.88 0.62 18.43
N TYR A 123 2.91 1.92 18.12
CA TYR A 123 1.71 2.71 17.84
C TYR A 123 0.93 2.21 16.61
N HIS A 124 1.62 1.84 15.53
CA HIS A 124 0.97 1.36 14.31
C HIS A 124 0.36 -0.03 14.50
N PHE A 125 1.02 -0.90 15.27
CA PHE A 125 0.42 -2.15 15.72
C PHE A 125 -0.88 -1.90 16.50
N ILE A 126 -0.88 -0.98 17.48
CA ILE A 126 -2.10 -0.66 18.26
C ILE A 126 -3.21 -0.12 17.36
N LYS A 127 -2.87 0.71 16.36
CA LYS A 127 -3.83 1.21 15.38
C LYS A 127 -4.44 0.07 14.57
N MET A 128 -3.64 -0.90 14.13
CA MET A 128 -4.10 -2.09 13.42
C MET A 128 -4.95 -3.00 14.32
N PHE A 129 -4.52 -3.26 15.55
CA PHE A 129 -5.27 -3.98 16.57
C PHE A 129 -6.68 -3.40 16.75
N LYS A 130 -6.79 -2.07 16.94
CA LYS A 130 -8.08 -1.36 17.06
C LYS A 130 -8.93 -1.40 15.77
N ALA A 131 -8.30 -1.43 14.61
CA ALA A 131 -9.03 -1.52 13.33
C ALA A 131 -9.59 -2.92 13.08
N SER A 132 -8.88 -3.96 13.51
CA SER A 132 -9.33 -5.36 13.44
C SER A 132 -10.51 -5.64 14.38
N GLU A 133 -10.76 -4.80 15.39
CA GLU A 133 -11.96 -4.86 16.23
C GLU A 133 -13.26 -4.55 15.46
N VAL A 134 -13.18 -3.91 14.28
CA VAL A 134 -14.31 -3.31 13.57
C VAL A 134 -14.87 -4.18 12.42
N PHE A 135 -14.18 -5.26 12.01
CA PHE A 135 -14.45 -5.92 10.71
C PHE A 135 -15.21 -7.27 10.74
N GLY A 136 -15.79 -7.71 11.85
CA GLY A 136 -16.31 -9.09 11.97
C GLY A 136 -17.80 -9.24 12.25
N GLU A 137 -18.67 -9.16 11.23
CA GLU A 137 -20.08 -9.60 11.32
C GLU A 137 -20.26 -11.10 11.65
N SER A 138 -19.17 -11.88 11.73
CA SER A 138 -19.23 -13.32 12.04
C SER A 138 -18.70 -13.69 13.43
N TYR A 139 -18.22 -12.73 14.23
CA TYR A 139 -17.80 -12.97 15.62
C TYR A 139 -18.08 -11.73 16.47
N ALA A 140 -19.24 -11.73 17.15
CA ALA A 140 -19.63 -10.77 18.19
C ALA A 140 -18.78 -10.90 19.47
N LEU A 141 -17.45 -10.91 19.34
CA LEU A 141 -16.49 -11.15 20.42
C LEU A 141 -15.62 -9.94 20.73
N ILE A 142 -15.68 -8.88 19.92
CA ILE A 142 -14.88 -7.66 20.11
C ILE A 142 -15.77 -6.40 20.31
N CYS A 143 -17.10 -6.56 20.36
CA CYS A 143 -18.02 -5.43 20.58
C CYS A 143 -18.24 -5.05 22.07
N VAL A 144 -17.61 -5.71 23.05
CA VAL A 144 -17.79 -5.38 24.47
C VAL A 144 -16.86 -4.23 24.93
N ILE A 145 -15.83 -3.88 24.17
CA ILE A 145 -14.78 -2.94 24.63
C ILE A 145 -15.14 -1.45 24.40
N SER A 146 -16.18 -1.12 23.61
CA SER A 146 -16.54 0.29 23.33
C SER A 146 -17.64 0.90 24.22
N CYS A 147 -18.21 0.19 25.19
CA CYS A 147 -19.31 0.73 26.01
C CYS A 147 -18.91 1.34 27.37
N SER A 148 -17.62 1.59 27.66
CA SER A 148 -17.27 2.24 28.94
C SER A 148 -16.18 3.31 28.92
N ALA A 149 -15.65 3.70 27.74
CA ALA A 149 -14.56 4.66 27.71
C ALA A 149 -14.59 5.62 26.52
N ALA A 150 -15.75 6.24 26.22
CA ALA A 150 -15.83 7.55 25.58
C ALA A 150 -17.29 7.95 25.39
N HIS A 151 -17.90 8.63 26.36
CA HIS A 151 -18.90 9.69 26.14
C HIS A 151 -18.87 10.59 27.38
N SER A 152 -17.86 11.47 27.43
CA SER A 152 -18.00 12.72 28.17
C SER A 152 -18.97 13.60 27.37
N GLY A 153 -20.26 13.32 27.52
CA GLY A 153 -21.39 14.02 26.91
C GLY A 153 -22.10 14.89 27.94
N ALA A 154 -21.34 15.74 28.65
CA ALA A 154 -21.90 16.79 29.49
C ALA A 154 -22.16 18.04 28.62
N GLY A 155 -23.25 18.04 27.88
CA GLY A 155 -23.60 19.19 27.03
C GLY A 155 -25.02 19.24 26.48
N MET A 156 -25.88 18.27 26.82
CA MET A 156 -27.21 18.15 26.20
C MET A 156 -28.35 18.04 27.22
N TYR A 157 -28.19 18.67 28.39
CA TYR A 157 -29.28 18.80 29.38
C TYR A 157 -29.47 20.24 29.89
N GLU A 158 -28.59 21.18 29.54
CA GLU A 158 -28.66 22.56 30.06
C GLU A 158 -29.53 23.50 29.21
N THR A 159 -29.64 23.24 27.91
CA THR A 159 -30.41 24.07 26.97
C THR A 159 -31.93 23.89 27.10
N ARG A 160 -32.39 22.76 27.67
CA ARG A 160 -33.83 22.48 27.85
C ARG A 160 -34.41 23.14 29.11
N GLY A 161 -33.58 23.40 30.13
CA GLY A 161 -33.99 24.06 31.38
C GLY A 161 -34.15 25.58 31.26
N GLN A 162 -33.39 26.22 30.36
CA GLN A 162 -33.49 27.67 30.12
C GLN A 162 -34.70 28.05 29.25
N LEU A 163 -35.05 27.23 28.25
CA LEU A 163 -36.24 27.45 27.43
C LEU A 163 -37.56 27.30 28.22
N LEU A 164 -37.61 26.37 29.19
CA LEU A 164 -38.81 26.16 30.00
C LEU A 164 -39.07 27.28 31.02
N LYS A 165 -38.04 28.05 31.37
CA LYS A 165 -38.18 29.24 32.24
C LYS A 165 -38.72 30.46 31.50
N MET A 166 -38.58 30.52 30.18
CA MET A 166 -39.12 31.61 29.35
C MET A 166 -40.58 31.41 28.94
N LEU A 167 -41.17 30.23 29.19
CA LEU A 167 -42.55 29.89 28.80
C LEU A 167 -43.55 29.89 29.97
N ARG A 168 -43.30 30.62 31.07
CA ARG A 168 -44.35 30.89 32.06
C ARG A 168 -45.05 32.22 31.78
N PRO A 169 -46.34 32.23 31.40
CA PRO A 169 -47.16 33.42 31.49
C PRO A 169 -47.52 33.60 32.97
N THR A 170 -46.84 34.52 33.65
CA THR A 170 -47.23 34.98 34.99
C THR A 170 -47.42 36.48 34.89
N GLY A 171 -48.67 36.95 34.94
CA GLY A 171 -48.97 38.37 35.01
C GLY A 171 -50.15 38.80 34.15
N GLU A 172 -51.24 39.06 34.85
CA GLU A 172 -52.48 39.76 34.52
C GLU A 172 -52.48 40.68 33.28
N PHE A 173 -53.48 40.43 32.45
CA PHE A 173 -53.85 41.10 31.22
C PHE A 173 -54.32 42.55 31.47
N ASN A 174 -53.58 43.53 30.94
CA ASN A 174 -54.10 44.87 30.64
C ASN A 174 -53.17 45.62 29.66
N GLY A 175 -53.69 46.04 28.50
CA GLY A 175 -53.07 47.04 27.63
C GLY A 175 -52.65 46.56 26.23
N THR A 176 -53.51 46.79 25.23
CA THR A 176 -53.29 46.43 23.82
C THR A 176 -52.11 47.17 23.15
N ALA A 177 -51.71 48.36 23.63
CA ALA A 177 -50.62 49.14 23.03
C ALA A 177 -49.20 48.60 23.34
N SER A 178 -49.01 47.91 24.48
CA SER A 178 -47.71 47.30 24.83
C SER A 178 -47.43 46.03 24.03
N ASN A 179 -48.48 45.30 23.66
CA ASN A 179 -48.36 44.06 22.91
C ASN A 179 -47.91 44.32 21.47
N ASP A 180 -48.35 45.41 20.84
CA ASP A 180 -47.92 45.76 19.48
C ASP A 180 -46.42 46.08 19.42
N SER A 181 -45.88 46.78 20.43
CA SER A 181 -44.43 47.04 20.53
C SER A 181 -43.63 45.75 20.74
N ILE A 182 -44.14 44.82 21.55
CA ILE A 182 -43.51 43.52 21.80
C ILE A 182 -43.56 42.65 20.52
N ILE A 183 -44.71 42.60 19.84
CA ILE A 183 -44.89 41.89 18.58
C ILE A 183 -43.96 42.46 17.50
N GLN A 184 -43.81 43.78 17.42
CA GLN A 184 -42.89 44.41 16.48
C GLN A 184 -41.43 44.04 16.79
N SER A 185 -41.04 44.02 18.07
CA SER A 185 -39.69 43.58 18.47
C SER A 185 -39.40 42.11 18.13
N PHE A 186 -40.39 41.22 18.25
CA PHE A 186 -40.27 39.83 17.83
C PHE A 186 -40.18 39.70 16.30
N LYS A 187 -40.96 40.49 15.55
CA LYS A 187 -40.87 40.51 14.08
C LYS A 187 -39.49 40.98 13.61
N ASP A 188 -38.94 42.03 14.24
CA ASP A 188 -37.61 42.54 13.90
C ASP A 188 -36.51 41.55 14.30
N LEU A 189 -36.69 40.82 15.41
CA LEU A 189 -35.77 39.75 15.80
C LEU A 189 -35.81 38.58 14.81
N ILE A 190 -37.00 38.16 14.38
CA ILE A 190 -37.16 37.10 13.36
C ILE A 190 -36.51 37.52 12.05
N LYS A 191 -36.71 38.77 11.60
CA LYS A 191 -36.03 39.29 10.39
C LYS A 191 -34.51 39.23 10.49
N ARG A 192 -33.93 39.69 11.61
CA ARG A 192 -32.47 39.61 11.82
C ARG A 192 -31.97 38.16 11.84
N GLN A 193 -32.73 37.25 12.45
CA GLN A 193 -32.39 35.83 12.46
C GLN A 193 -32.48 35.21 11.06
N ASP A 194 -33.49 35.57 10.28
CA ASP A 194 -33.63 35.10 8.89
C ASP A 194 -32.48 35.62 8.00
N GLU A 195 -32.06 36.88 8.19
CA GLU A 195 -30.87 37.47 7.55
C GLU A 195 -29.58 36.75 7.97
N GLU A 196 -29.39 36.48 9.26
CA GLU A 196 -28.23 35.75 9.78
C GLU A 196 -28.19 34.30 9.27
N ILE A 197 -29.33 33.62 9.21
CA ILE A 197 -29.48 32.29 8.62
C ILE A 197 -29.12 32.33 7.13
N ALA A 198 -29.51 33.38 6.40
CA ALA A 198 -29.18 33.52 4.98
C ALA A 198 -27.66 33.67 4.79
N VAL A 199 -26.99 34.50 5.61
CA VAL A 199 -25.53 34.67 5.59
C VAL A 199 -24.81 33.37 5.92
N LEU A 200 -25.19 32.70 7.02
CA LEU A 200 -24.59 31.43 7.42
C LEU A 200 -24.78 30.33 6.37
N LYS A 201 -25.95 30.28 5.71
CA LYS A 201 -26.17 29.36 4.58
C LYS A 201 -25.26 29.66 3.39
N GLN A 202 -24.99 30.93 3.11
CA GLN A 202 -24.09 31.34 2.03
C GLN A 202 -22.63 31.01 2.37
N GLU A 203 -22.20 31.24 3.61
CA GLU A 203 -20.86 30.86 4.09
C GLU A 203 -20.66 29.34 4.11
N ALA A 204 -21.69 28.57 4.50
CA ALA A 204 -21.65 27.10 4.42
C ALA A 204 -21.52 26.60 2.97
N LYS A 205 -22.21 27.23 2.02
CA LYS A 205 -22.03 26.92 0.59
C LYS A 205 -20.62 27.26 0.10
N ARG A 206 -20.09 28.40 0.51
CA ARG A 206 -18.74 28.85 0.12
C ARG A 206 -17.65 27.94 0.68
N SER A 207 -17.75 27.56 1.95
CA SER A 207 -16.80 26.62 2.56
C SER A 207 -16.91 25.21 1.96
N ALA A 208 -18.11 24.73 1.65
CA ALA A 208 -18.30 23.47 0.93
C ALA A 208 -17.64 23.48 -0.46
N ALA A 209 -17.79 24.56 -1.23
CA ALA A 209 -17.13 24.70 -2.52
C ALA A 209 -15.59 24.74 -2.40
N GLN A 210 -15.06 25.38 -1.37
CA GLN A 210 -13.63 25.44 -1.11
C GLN A 210 -13.05 24.08 -0.69
N ILE A 211 -13.80 23.29 0.09
CA ILE A 211 -13.44 21.90 0.43
C ILE A 211 -13.41 21.03 -0.83
N GLU A 212 -14.37 21.21 -1.74
CA GLU A 212 -14.41 20.45 -3.00
C GLU A 212 -13.25 20.82 -3.93
N GLN A 213 -12.93 22.11 -4.06
CA GLN A 213 -11.73 22.55 -4.79
C GLN A 213 -10.43 22.01 -4.19
N LEU A 214 -10.27 22.05 -2.85
CA LEU A 214 -9.08 21.50 -2.20
C LEU A 214 -8.99 19.97 -2.32
N LYS A 215 -10.13 19.27 -2.40
CA LYS A 215 -10.16 17.83 -2.69
C LYS A 215 -9.78 17.51 -4.13
N GLN A 216 -10.17 18.35 -5.08
CA GLN A 216 -9.80 18.20 -6.49
C GLN A 216 -8.34 18.61 -6.76
N ALA A 217 -7.84 19.64 -6.09
CA ALA A 217 -6.43 20.06 -6.13
C ALA A 217 -5.50 19.17 -5.29
N SER A 218 -6.05 18.35 -4.39
CA SER A 218 -5.32 17.27 -3.74
C SER A 218 -5.21 16.13 -4.75
N ASP A 219 -4.17 16.20 -5.60
CA ASP A 219 -3.84 15.26 -6.67
C ASP A 219 -3.50 13.87 -6.14
N LYS A 220 -4.51 13.19 -5.59
CA LYS A 220 -4.47 11.78 -5.24
C LYS A 220 -4.10 10.93 -6.46
N THR A 221 -4.46 11.40 -7.65
CA THR A 221 -4.15 10.79 -8.95
C THR A 221 -2.66 10.88 -9.29
N GLU A 222 -1.99 12.01 -9.02
CA GLU A 222 -0.57 12.17 -9.30
C GLU A 222 0.29 11.36 -8.32
N LEU A 223 -0.04 11.41 -7.03
CA LEU A 223 0.60 10.55 -6.02
C LEU A 223 0.37 9.06 -6.30
N GLN A 224 -0.83 8.68 -6.79
CA GLN A 224 -1.10 7.30 -7.22
C GLN A 224 -0.26 6.90 -8.44
N ARG A 225 -0.10 7.81 -9.41
CA ARG A 225 0.75 7.59 -10.60
C ARG A 225 2.21 7.41 -10.22
N GLU A 226 2.75 8.28 -9.35
CA GLU A 226 4.12 8.18 -8.86
C GLU A 226 4.35 6.89 -8.08
N LEU A 227 3.40 6.50 -7.23
CA LEU A 227 3.48 5.26 -6.46
C LEU A 227 3.50 4.03 -7.36
N GLU A 228 2.71 4.02 -8.44
CA GLU A 228 2.72 2.94 -9.43
C GLU A 228 4.03 2.91 -10.24
N GLU A 229 4.57 4.08 -10.59
CA GLU A 229 5.87 4.20 -11.25
C GLU A 229 7.02 3.66 -10.38
N VAL A 230 7.02 4.00 -9.09
CA VAL A 230 8.02 3.51 -8.12
C VAL A 230 7.90 2.00 -7.92
N LYS A 231 6.69 1.45 -7.85
CA LYS A 231 6.48 -0.01 -7.77
C LYS A 231 7.06 -0.72 -8.98
N LYS A 232 6.78 -0.22 -10.19
CA LYS A 232 7.32 -0.80 -11.43
C LYS A 232 8.85 -0.81 -11.43
N LYS A 233 9.49 0.32 -11.06
CA LYS A 233 10.96 0.39 -10.95
C LYS A 233 11.52 -0.58 -9.91
N LEU A 234 10.80 -0.80 -8.81
CA LEU A 234 11.20 -1.75 -7.77
C LEU A 234 11.13 -3.21 -8.27
N GLU A 235 10.10 -3.56 -9.03
CA GLU A 235 9.97 -4.88 -9.65
C GLU A 235 11.06 -5.15 -10.69
N GLU A 236 11.34 -4.17 -11.55
CA GLU A 236 12.45 -4.24 -12.52
C GLU A 236 13.79 -4.42 -11.82
N SER A 237 14.05 -3.66 -10.75
CA SER A 237 15.28 -3.80 -9.95
C SER A 237 15.39 -5.17 -9.29
N ARG A 238 14.28 -5.76 -8.83
CA ARG A 238 14.27 -7.11 -8.24
C ARG A 238 14.54 -8.18 -9.30
N ALA A 239 13.96 -8.04 -10.50
CA ALA A 239 14.22 -8.96 -11.60
C ALA A 239 15.69 -8.96 -12.01
N VAL A 240 16.31 -7.77 -12.13
CA VAL A 240 17.75 -7.65 -12.43
C VAL A 240 18.60 -8.23 -11.31
N SER A 241 18.24 -8.03 -10.04
CA SER A 241 18.95 -8.63 -8.90
C SER A 241 18.94 -10.16 -8.95
N ALA A 242 17.77 -10.76 -9.21
CA ALA A 242 17.63 -12.21 -9.34
C ALA A 242 18.44 -12.76 -10.54
N GLN A 243 18.45 -12.03 -11.66
CA GLN A 243 19.28 -12.41 -12.81
C GLN A 243 20.78 -12.33 -12.49
N ASN A 244 21.22 -11.30 -11.77
CA ASN A 244 22.62 -11.17 -11.34
C ASN A 244 23.05 -12.29 -10.41
N GLU A 245 22.19 -12.71 -9.47
CA GLU A 245 22.45 -13.86 -8.59
C GLU A 245 22.61 -15.16 -9.40
N SER A 246 21.75 -15.38 -10.39
CA SER A 246 21.85 -16.54 -11.30
C SER A 246 23.17 -16.54 -12.09
N ILE A 247 23.55 -15.40 -12.66
CA ILE A 247 24.83 -15.24 -13.38
C ILE A 247 26.03 -15.46 -12.44
N GLN A 248 25.97 -14.97 -11.20
CA GLN A 248 27.03 -15.19 -10.23
C GLN A 248 27.21 -16.68 -9.90
N LEU A 249 26.11 -17.42 -9.72
CA LEU A 249 26.17 -18.86 -9.48
C LEU A 249 26.75 -19.62 -10.68
N GLN A 250 26.34 -19.28 -11.89
CA GLN A 250 26.92 -19.86 -13.12
C GLN A 250 28.42 -19.56 -13.24
N MET A 251 28.84 -18.35 -12.90
CA MET A 251 30.25 -17.96 -12.94
C MET A 251 31.08 -18.72 -11.89
N GLN A 252 30.56 -18.91 -10.67
CA GLN A 252 31.23 -19.72 -9.64
C GLN A 252 31.39 -21.17 -10.08
N GLU A 253 30.36 -21.75 -10.68
CA GLU A 253 30.43 -23.13 -11.20
C GLU A 253 31.46 -23.24 -12.34
N MET A 254 31.52 -22.24 -13.23
CA MET A 254 32.54 -22.17 -14.28
C MET A 254 33.95 -22.12 -13.68
N TYR A 255 34.20 -21.30 -12.65
CA TYR A 255 35.49 -21.28 -11.95
C TYR A 255 35.82 -22.63 -11.31
N ARG A 256 34.85 -23.26 -10.64
CA ARG A 256 35.02 -24.58 -10.00
C ARG A 256 35.44 -25.64 -11.02
N VAL A 257 34.76 -25.69 -12.16
CA VAL A 257 35.07 -26.64 -13.24
C VAL A 257 36.44 -26.33 -13.87
N ASN A 258 36.77 -25.05 -14.09
CA ASN A 258 38.07 -24.65 -14.62
C ASN A 258 39.23 -25.09 -13.71
N GLU A 259 39.05 -24.95 -12.40
CA GLU A 259 40.05 -25.34 -11.42
C GLU A 259 40.22 -26.86 -11.34
N GLN A 260 39.13 -27.63 -11.45
CA GLN A 260 39.20 -29.08 -11.58
C GLN A 260 39.99 -29.51 -12.82
N TRP A 261 39.72 -28.90 -13.97
CA TRP A 261 40.46 -29.16 -15.21
C TRP A 261 41.95 -28.81 -15.08
N ARG A 262 42.29 -27.69 -14.45
CA ARG A 262 43.69 -27.33 -14.19
C ARG A 262 44.40 -28.34 -13.29
N ALA A 263 43.73 -28.80 -12.24
CA ALA A 263 44.28 -29.80 -11.34
C ALA A 263 44.52 -31.14 -12.07
N GLU A 264 43.58 -31.56 -12.91
CA GLU A 264 43.68 -32.78 -13.70
C GLU A 264 44.77 -32.69 -14.77
N ALA A 265 44.86 -31.57 -15.50
CA ALA A 265 45.99 -31.28 -16.39
C ALA A 265 47.34 -31.31 -15.65
N GLY A 266 47.38 -30.80 -14.42
CA GLY A 266 48.55 -30.88 -13.55
C GLY A 266 48.96 -32.31 -13.20
N LYS A 267 47.99 -33.19 -12.90
CA LYS A 267 48.24 -34.62 -12.66
C LYS A 267 48.79 -35.32 -13.89
N TYR A 268 48.18 -35.10 -15.06
CA TYR A 268 48.68 -35.67 -16.31
C TYR A 268 50.09 -35.21 -16.64
N LYS A 269 50.41 -33.94 -16.39
CA LYS A 269 51.77 -33.43 -16.54
C LYS A 269 52.76 -34.16 -15.63
N GLN A 270 52.44 -34.32 -14.35
CA GLN A 270 53.28 -35.06 -13.40
C GLN A 270 53.46 -36.53 -13.80
N TRP A 271 52.41 -37.19 -14.27
CA TRP A 271 52.50 -38.55 -14.78
C TRP A 271 53.40 -38.65 -16.00
N ALA A 272 53.31 -37.71 -16.95
CA ALA A 272 54.20 -37.67 -18.10
C ALA A 272 55.68 -37.49 -17.68
N GLU A 273 55.95 -36.60 -16.72
CA GLU A 273 57.30 -36.37 -16.18
C GLU A 273 57.86 -37.63 -15.47
N GLN A 274 57.05 -38.28 -14.63
CA GLN A 274 57.43 -39.52 -13.94
C GLN A 274 57.71 -40.65 -14.94
N TRP A 275 56.87 -40.76 -15.97
CA TRP A 275 57.04 -41.76 -17.01
C TRP A 275 58.30 -41.51 -17.84
N GLN A 276 58.58 -40.25 -18.18
CA GLN A 276 59.82 -39.86 -18.85
C GLN A 276 61.06 -40.19 -17.99
N GLN A 277 61.01 -39.92 -16.69
CA GLN A 277 62.10 -40.27 -15.76
C GLN A 277 62.29 -41.79 -15.63
N TYR A 278 61.19 -42.55 -15.55
CA TYR A 278 61.23 -44.01 -15.54
C TYR A 278 61.87 -44.56 -16.81
N GLN A 279 61.54 -43.99 -17.98
CA GLN A 279 62.17 -44.37 -19.26
C GLN A 279 63.67 -44.11 -19.28
N LEU A 280 64.10 -42.95 -18.81
CA LEU A 280 65.52 -42.60 -18.74
C LEU A 280 66.28 -43.52 -17.76
N ALA A 281 65.64 -43.95 -16.66
CA ALA A 281 66.22 -44.85 -15.67
C ALA A 281 66.34 -46.33 -16.15
N GLN A 282 65.51 -46.74 -17.11
CA GLN A 282 65.46 -48.12 -17.64
C GLN A 282 66.46 -48.40 -18.78
N LEU A 283 67.28 -47.44 -19.20
CA LEU A 283 68.20 -47.58 -20.34
C LEU A 283 69.65 -47.90 -19.95
N PRO A 284 70.03 -49.20 -19.93
CA PRO A 284 71.39 -49.64 -20.28
C PRO A 284 71.50 -50.36 -21.64
N ASN A 285 70.41 -50.94 -22.16
CA ASN A 285 70.27 -51.50 -23.52
C ASN A 285 68.79 -51.89 -23.77
N PRO A 286 68.24 -51.72 -25.00
CA PRO A 286 66.80 -51.74 -25.24
C PRO A 286 66.32 -53.12 -25.74
N THR A 287 65.36 -53.74 -25.06
CA THR A 287 64.58 -54.85 -25.63
C THR A 287 63.23 -54.32 -26.07
N GLU A 288 63.06 -54.29 -27.40
CA GLU A 288 61.87 -54.01 -28.22
C GLU A 288 60.51 -54.00 -27.50
N ALA A 289 60.20 -55.00 -26.68
CA ALA A 289 58.93 -55.10 -25.96
C ALA A 289 58.61 -53.90 -25.05
N ALA A 290 59.61 -53.30 -24.39
CA ALA A 290 59.40 -52.09 -23.60
C ALA A 290 59.02 -50.92 -24.50
N VAL A 291 59.75 -50.73 -25.61
CA VAL A 291 59.48 -49.67 -26.59
C VAL A 291 58.08 -49.82 -27.20
N THR A 292 57.67 -51.04 -27.55
CA THR A 292 56.33 -51.30 -28.12
C THR A 292 55.22 -50.99 -27.12
N TYR A 293 55.39 -51.37 -25.86
CA TYR A 293 54.40 -51.09 -24.81
C TYR A 293 54.24 -49.59 -24.54
N LEU A 294 55.35 -48.86 -24.55
CA LEU A 294 55.36 -47.41 -24.35
C LEU A 294 54.78 -46.66 -25.53
N GLN A 295 55.06 -47.09 -26.76
CA GLN A 295 54.39 -46.57 -27.94
C GLN A 295 52.88 -46.78 -27.89
N GLN A 296 52.43 -47.94 -27.39
CA GLN A 296 51.00 -48.21 -27.22
C GLN A 296 50.35 -47.30 -26.16
N GLN A 297 51.06 -47.01 -25.06
CA GLN A 297 50.61 -46.07 -24.03
C GLN A 297 50.56 -44.62 -24.53
N VAL A 298 51.57 -44.18 -25.27
CA VAL A 298 51.60 -42.85 -25.90
C VAL A 298 50.44 -42.71 -26.87
N GLN A 299 50.18 -43.73 -27.69
CA GLN A 299 49.07 -43.72 -28.65
C GLN A 299 47.70 -43.66 -27.95
N GLN A 300 47.54 -44.34 -26.80
CA GLN A 300 46.33 -44.21 -25.98
C GLN A 300 46.17 -42.82 -25.38
N LEU A 301 47.25 -42.22 -24.86
CA LEU A 301 47.22 -40.88 -24.30
C LEU A 301 46.94 -39.82 -25.38
N GLU A 302 47.53 -39.96 -26.55
CA GLU A 302 47.24 -39.10 -27.71
C GLU A 302 45.77 -39.20 -28.12
N GLN A 303 45.18 -40.40 -28.10
CA GLN A 303 43.76 -40.58 -28.40
C GLN A 303 42.85 -39.95 -27.34
N GLN A 304 43.20 -40.05 -26.05
CA GLN A 304 42.45 -39.38 -24.98
C GLN A 304 42.58 -37.85 -25.05
N LEU A 305 43.77 -37.34 -25.37
CA LEU A 305 44.01 -35.91 -25.55
C LEU A 305 43.22 -35.37 -26.76
N ALA A 306 43.21 -36.11 -27.87
CA ALA A 306 42.44 -35.77 -29.06
C ALA A 306 40.93 -35.74 -28.76
N TYR A 307 40.42 -36.73 -28.02
CA TYR A 307 39.02 -36.76 -27.60
C TYR A 307 38.66 -35.58 -26.68
N GLY A 308 39.50 -35.28 -25.69
CA GLY A 308 39.31 -34.12 -24.80
C GLY A 308 39.34 -32.78 -25.53
N TYR A 309 40.25 -32.62 -26.49
CA TYR A 309 40.34 -31.42 -27.32
C TYR A 309 39.11 -31.26 -28.22
N GLN A 310 38.60 -32.36 -28.78
CA GLN A 310 37.41 -32.36 -29.62
C GLN A 310 36.15 -32.00 -28.82
N ALA A 311 36.01 -32.55 -27.61
CA ALA A 311 34.92 -32.19 -26.69
C ALA A 311 35.00 -30.72 -26.24
N PHE A 312 36.20 -30.20 -25.99
CA PHE A 312 36.39 -28.78 -25.66
C PHE A 312 36.03 -27.86 -26.83
N GLU A 313 36.43 -28.20 -28.06
CA GLU A 313 36.05 -27.46 -29.26
C GLU A 313 34.53 -27.44 -29.46
N GLU A 314 33.86 -28.56 -29.23
CA GLU A 314 32.41 -28.68 -29.38
C GLU A 314 31.65 -27.89 -28.30
N HIS A 315 32.15 -27.91 -27.06
CA HIS A 315 31.65 -27.06 -25.99
C HIS A 315 31.89 -25.56 -26.29
N SER A 316 33.06 -25.20 -26.83
CA SER A 316 33.37 -23.83 -27.25
C SER A 316 32.44 -23.34 -28.36
N LYS A 317 32.21 -24.17 -29.40
CA LYS A 317 31.24 -23.89 -30.48
C LYS A 317 29.83 -23.68 -29.94
N SER A 318 29.40 -24.53 -29.00
CA SER A 318 28.10 -24.40 -28.33
C SER A 318 28.00 -23.11 -27.52
N THR A 319 29.06 -22.73 -26.80
CA THR A 319 29.13 -21.50 -26.00
C THR A 319 29.06 -20.26 -26.89
N VAL A 320 29.79 -20.23 -28.01
CA VAL A 320 29.74 -19.14 -29.00
C VAL A 320 28.34 -19.04 -29.62
N LYS A 321 27.70 -20.17 -29.93
CA LYS A 321 26.34 -20.21 -30.46
C LYS A 321 25.34 -19.60 -29.48
N TYR A 322 25.36 -20.02 -28.21
CA TYR A 322 24.50 -19.43 -27.17
C TYR A 322 24.76 -17.94 -26.98
N ALA A 323 26.01 -17.49 -27.03
CA ALA A 323 26.34 -16.06 -26.95
C ALA A 323 25.75 -15.28 -28.14
N SER A 324 25.80 -15.83 -29.34
CA SER A 324 25.18 -15.20 -30.53
C SER A 324 23.65 -15.15 -30.43
N GLU A 325 23.02 -16.22 -29.96
CA GLU A 325 21.57 -16.29 -29.77
C GLU A 325 21.12 -15.29 -28.69
N CYS A 326 21.85 -15.16 -27.59
CA CYS A 326 21.58 -14.15 -26.56
C CYS A 326 21.70 -12.72 -27.12
N ALA A 327 22.69 -12.44 -27.96
CA ALA A 327 22.84 -11.13 -28.60
C ALA A 327 21.67 -10.83 -29.55
N GLU A 328 21.23 -11.82 -30.33
CA GLU A 328 20.05 -11.68 -31.20
C GLU A 328 18.76 -11.45 -30.42
N TRP A 329 18.52 -12.21 -29.35
CA TRP A 329 17.34 -12.04 -28.49
C TRP A 329 17.33 -10.67 -27.81
N LYS A 330 18.49 -10.19 -27.38
CA LYS A 330 18.65 -8.84 -26.82
C LYS A 330 18.31 -7.76 -27.86
N ALA A 331 18.85 -7.85 -29.08
CA ALA A 331 18.54 -6.91 -30.15
C ALA A 331 17.05 -6.91 -30.53
N LYS A 332 16.41 -8.09 -30.55
CA LYS A 332 14.96 -8.22 -30.78
C LYS A 332 14.14 -7.57 -29.67
N ALA A 333 14.55 -7.71 -28.41
CA ALA A 333 13.89 -7.06 -27.28
C ALA A 333 14.01 -5.53 -27.37
N GLU A 334 15.21 -5.01 -27.62
CA GLU A 334 15.46 -3.57 -27.80
C GLU A 334 14.64 -2.98 -28.96
N ALA A 335 14.54 -3.70 -30.08
CA ALA A 335 13.72 -3.28 -31.23
C ALA A 335 12.21 -3.27 -30.90
N ALA A 336 11.72 -4.25 -30.14
CA ALA A 336 10.32 -4.30 -29.71
C ALA A 336 9.99 -3.17 -28.73
N GLU A 337 10.90 -2.84 -27.81
CA GLU A 337 10.75 -1.71 -26.89
C GLU A 337 10.72 -0.37 -27.64
N ALA A 338 11.58 -0.18 -28.64
CA ALA A 338 11.59 1.02 -29.47
C ALA A 338 10.27 1.19 -30.26
N GLN A 339 9.72 0.10 -30.81
CA GLN A 339 8.41 0.14 -31.49
C GLN A 339 7.26 0.49 -30.53
N LEU A 340 7.28 -0.05 -29.31
CA LEU A 340 6.28 0.28 -28.29
C LEU A 340 6.38 1.74 -27.84
N ALA A 341 7.60 2.29 -27.74
CA ALA A 341 7.82 3.70 -27.43
C ALA A 341 7.30 4.61 -28.56
N ALA A 342 7.62 4.30 -29.82
CA ALA A 342 7.13 5.07 -30.97
C ALA A 342 5.59 5.08 -31.05
N LYS A 343 4.95 3.92 -30.87
CA LYS A 343 3.49 3.80 -30.89
C LYS A 343 2.80 4.56 -29.74
N LYS A 344 3.45 4.67 -28.59
CA LYS A 344 2.95 5.49 -27.46
C LYS A 344 3.01 6.98 -27.77
N GLU A 345 4.09 7.45 -28.40
CA GLU A 345 4.21 8.85 -28.81
C GLU A 345 3.23 9.22 -29.94
N GLU A 346 3.03 8.33 -30.92
CA GLU A 346 2.00 8.52 -31.95
C GLU A 346 0.59 8.63 -31.34
N SER A 347 0.20 7.71 -30.45
CA SER A 347 -1.10 7.76 -29.77
C SER A 347 -1.27 9.00 -28.88
N LYS A 348 -0.18 9.51 -28.31
CA LYS A 348 -0.21 10.73 -27.50
C LYS A 348 -0.40 11.97 -28.38
N ASN A 349 0.29 12.05 -29.52
CA ASN A 349 0.12 13.15 -30.48
C ASN A 349 -1.29 13.15 -31.10
N GLU A 350 -1.84 11.98 -31.41
CA GLU A 350 -3.19 11.85 -31.98
C GLU A 350 -4.26 12.37 -31.01
N LYS A 351 -4.17 12.01 -29.72
CA LYS A 351 -5.08 12.52 -28.67
C LYS A 351 -4.94 14.01 -28.41
N VAL A 352 -3.74 14.58 -28.57
CA VAL A 352 -3.53 16.02 -28.40
C VAL A 352 -4.16 16.81 -29.55
N LEU A 353 -4.10 16.27 -30.77
CA LEU A 353 -4.74 16.86 -31.95
C LEU A 353 -6.27 16.80 -31.84
N GLU A 354 -6.83 15.63 -31.48
CA GLU A 354 -8.28 15.41 -31.35
C GLU A 354 -8.90 16.35 -30.29
N ASN A 355 -8.31 16.44 -29.10
CA ASN A 355 -8.77 17.36 -28.05
C ASN A 355 -8.65 18.83 -28.46
N GLY A 356 -7.65 19.17 -29.27
CA GLY A 356 -7.44 20.53 -29.78
C GLY A 356 -8.50 20.93 -30.81
N GLU A 357 -8.89 20.02 -31.69
CA GLU A 357 -9.92 20.24 -32.70
C GLU A 357 -11.33 20.32 -32.08
N GLU A 358 -11.64 19.44 -31.11
CA GLU A 358 -12.92 19.50 -30.38
C GLU A 358 -13.09 20.81 -29.60
N GLY A 359 -12.05 21.22 -28.86
CA GLY A 359 -12.09 22.48 -28.10
C GLY A 359 -12.20 23.73 -28.98
N GLN A 360 -11.59 23.73 -30.17
CA GLN A 360 -11.75 24.83 -31.12
C GLN A 360 -13.16 24.89 -31.73
N SER A 361 -13.76 23.73 -32.00
CA SER A 361 -15.13 23.62 -32.52
C SER A 361 -16.16 24.12 -31.51
N GLU A 362 -16.06 23.68 -30.25
CA GLU A 362 -16.96 24.10 -29.17
C GLU A 362 -16.85 25.60 -28.90
N LEU A 363 -15.62 26.15 -28.91
CA LEU A 363 -15.38 27.58 -28.73
C LEU A 363 -15.95 28.42 -29.90
N ALA A 364 -15.93 27.90 -31.13
CA ALA A 364 -16.55 28.57 -32.27
C ALA A 364 -18.09 28.60 -32.16
N LEU A 365 -18.68 27.51 -31.68
CA LEU A 365 -20.14 27.38 -31.50
C LEU A 365 -20.65 28.31 -30.40
N LEU A 366 -19.97 28.33 -29.24
CA LEU A 366 -20.29 29.24 -28.14
C LEU A 366 -20.18 30.72 -28.53
N LYS A 367 -19.20 31.09 -29.37
CA LYS A 367 -19.08 32.45 -29.88
C LYS A 367 -20.26 32.83 -30.78
N SER A 368 -20.68 31.91 -31.67
CA SER A 368 -21.86 32.12 -32.51
C SER A 368 -23.12 32.31 -31.66
N GLU A 369 -23.33 31.46 -30.64
CA GLU A 369 -24.47 31.58 -29.73
C GLU A 369 -24.43 32.90 -28.93
N GLN A 370 -23.25 33.35 -28.52
CA GLN A 370 -23.09 34.63 -27.84
C GLN A 370 -23.44 35.81 -28.77
N GLU A 371 -23.05 35.76 -30.04
CA GLU A 371 -23.41 36.78 -31.04
C GLU A 371 -24.92 36.81 -31.28
N ASP A 372 -25.58 35.66 -31.39
CA ASP A 372 -27.03 35.56 -31.56
C ASP A 372 -27.78 36.11 -30.33
N LEU A 373 -27.31 35.82 -29.12
CA LEU A 373 -27.87 36.37 -27.89
C LEU A 373 -27.73 37.89 -27.82
N LEU A 374 -26.60 38.46 -28.26
CA LEU A 374 -26.43 39.90 -28.33
C LEU A 374 -27.42 40.55 -29.30
N VAL A 375 -27.69 39.91 -30.44
CA VAL A 375 -28.70 40.38 -31.41
C VAL A 375 -30.10 40.37 -30.79
N LEU A 376 -30.46 39.30 -30.07
CA LEU A 376 -31.76 39.20 -29.39
C LEU A 376 -31.92 40.23 -28.27
N LEU A 377 -30.86 40.48 -27.49
CA LEU A 377 -30.86 41.51 -26.45
C LEU A 377 -31.02 42.91 -27.05
N ALA A 378 -30.36 43.20 -28.17
CA ALA A 378 -30.54 44.47 -28.87
C ALA A 378 -31.97 44.65 -29.41
N ASP A 379 -32.59 43.59 -29.95
CA ASP A 379 -33.98 43.63 -30.40
C ASP A 379 -34.97 43.81 -29.22
N GLN A 380 -34.72 43.13 -28.09
CA GLN A 380 -35.48 43.34 -26.87
C GLN A 380 -35.37 44.78 -26.36
N HIS A 381 -34.16 45.34 -26.33
CA HIS A 381 -33.94 46.71 -25.90
C HIS A 381 -34.69 47.70 -26.82
N ASN A 382 -34.62 47.51 -28.14
CA ASN A 382 -35.39 48.30 -29.10
C ASN A 382 -36.90 48.21 -28.87
N LYS A 383 -37.43 47.01 -28.60
CA LYS A 383 -38.85 46.81 -28.27
C LYS A 383 -39.24 47.48 -26.96
N ILE A 384 -38.42 47.36 -25.91
CA ILE A 384 -38.64 48.04 -24.62
C ILE A 384 -38.69 49.55 -24.84
N THR A 385 -37.77 50.11 -25.61
CA THR A 385 -37.76 51.54 -25.96
C THR A 385 -39.03 51.94 -26.73
N GLN A 386 -39.49 51.13 -27.70
CA GLN A 386 -40.75 51.38 -28.40
C GLN A 386 -41.96 51.34 -27.47
N TYR A 387 -42.04 50.37 -26.54
CA TYR A 387 -43.12 50.28 -25.57
C TYR A 387 -43.10 51.44 -24.57
N ARG A 388 -41.91 51.83 -24.07
CA ARG A 388 -41.73 53.01 -23.21
C ARG A 388 -42.23 54.28 -23.91
N ASN A 389 -41.89 54.48 -25.19
CA ASN A 389 -42.37 55.61 -25.98
C ASN A 389 -43.90 55.59 -26.16
N ARG A 390 -44.48 54.43 -26.46
CA ARG A 390 -45.94 54.28 -26.63
C ARG A 390 -46.71 54.52 -25.33
N LEU A 391 -46.15 54.12 -24.18
CA LEU A 391 -46.72 54.40 -22.86
C LEU A 391 -46.66 55.90 -22.53
N ARG A 392 -45.59 56.59 -22.93
CA ARG A 392 -45.44 58.05 -22.81
C ARG A 392 -46.51 58.79 -23.64
N ASP A 393 -46.74 58.36 -24.88
CA ASP A 393 -47.79 58.93 -25.75
C ASP A 393 -49.21 58.76 -25.18
N LEU A 394 -49.44 57.68 -24.43
CA LEU A 394 -50.71 57.36 -23.76
C LEU A 394 -50.87 58.06 -22.38
N LYS A 395 -49.93 58.94 -21.99
CA LYS A 395 -49.90 59.66 -20.70
C LYS A 395 -49.90 58.74 -19.47
N GLN A 396 -49.36 57.53 -19.58
CA GLN A 396 -49.13 56.65 -18.43
C GLN A 396 -47.76 56.94 -17.79
N VAL A 397 -47.64 56.75 -16.47
CA VAL A 397 -46.38 56.94 -15.73
C VAL A 397 -45.41 55.83 -16.13
N VAL A 398 -44.28 56.21 -16.72
CA VAL A 398 -43.15 55.31 -16.99
C VAL A 398 -42.10 55.62 -15.93
N THR A 399 -41.74 54.63 -15.10
CA THR A 399 -40.59 54.74 -14.20
C THR A 399 -39.33 54.53 -15.03
N ASP A 400 -38.58 55.61 -15.27
CA ASP A 400 -37.20 55.50 -15.77
C ASP A 400 -36.34 55.05 -14.59
N ASP A 401 -36.07 53.76 -14.49
CA ASP A 401 -35.02 53.22 -13.61
C ASP A 401 -33.70 53.08 -14.40
N GLU A 402 -33.32 54.11 -15.14
CA GLU A 402 -32.00 54.21 -15.81
C GLU A 402 -31.34 55.58 -15.55
N ASP A 403 -31.43 56.06 -14.32
CA ASP A 403 -30.49 57.03 -13.74
C ASP A 403 -30.07 56.53 -12.35
N ASP A 404 -29.14 55.56 -12.31
CA ASP A 404 -28.10 55.36 -11.29
C ASP A 404 -27.03 54.35 -11.77
#